data_AF-A0A6P7U0L7-F1
#
_entry.id   AF-A0A6P7U0L7-F1
#
_cell.length_a   1.000
_cell.length_b   1.000
_cell.length_c   1.000
_cell.angle_alpha   90.00
_cell.angle_beta   90.00
_cell.angle_gamma   90.00
#
_symmetry.space_group_name_H-M   'P 1'
#
loop_
_entity.id
_entity.type
_entity.pdbx_description
1 polymer ?
#
loop_
_entity_poly.entity_id
_entity_poly.type
_entity_poly.pdbx_seq_one_letter_code
_entity_poly.pdbx_strand_id
1 'polypeptide(L)'
;MTLMFGFYNLLLQKLDKLSQGRHHMANQALAASSAGLIESILCPFERIQVLLQDRANHSRLRNTLHTALVLRRFGVKEYFRGWTSIAARNSLGNVIYFTFTGRGGVSVQKSVPSGLFYGVLVGGILGVLFYPFDLVRIRTQKFMGGRFYGPFSTFIYVWNKHALAVHGMGCFLNGLRGMLSWGMVGTAYAFIGSRIFQ
;
A
#
# COMPACT_ATOMS: atom_id res chain seq x y z
N MET A 1 -0.09 4.76 5.76
CA MET A 1 -0.27 4.07 7.06
C MET A 1 -0.99 4.94 8.10
N THR A 2 -0.42 6.04 8.62
CA THR A 2 -1.14 6.88 9.61
C THR A 2 -2.43 7.49 9.05
N LEU A 3 -2.40 7.94 7.80
CA LEU A 3 -3.58 8.44 7.09
C LEU A 3 -4.65 7.37 6.91
N MET A 4 -4.25 6.11 6.66
CA MET A 4 -5.17 4.96 6.55
C MET A 4 -6.00 4.80 7.81
N PHE A 5 -5.34 4.61 8.95
CA PHE A 5 -6.01 4.35 10.22
C PHE A 5 -6.88 5.54 10.65
N GLY A 6 -6.37 6.77 10.48
CA GLY A 6 -7.13 7.98 10.77
C GLY A 6 -8.40 8.08 9.92
N PHE A 7 -8.26 7.97 8.60
CA PHE A 7 -9.40 8.11 7.69
C PHE A 7 -10.40 6.97 7.81
N TYR A 8 -9.92 5.72 7.96
CA TYR A 8 -10.76 4.56 8.21
C TYR A 8 -11.63 4.75 9.46
N ASN A 9 -11.01 5.12 10.60
CA ASN A 9 -11.75 5.27 11.86
C ASN A 9 -12.80 6.40 11.78
N LEU A 10 -12.42 7.55 11.20
CA LEU A 10 -13.34 8.67 11.02
C LEU A 10 -14.53 8.30 10.12
N LEU A 11 -14.27 7.63 9.01
CA LEU A 11 -15.31 7.26 8.06
C LEU A 11 -16.21 6.14 8.59
N LEU A 12 -15.63 5.12 9.24
CA LEU A 12 -16.39 4.05 9.86
C LEU A 12 -17.32 4.58 10.95
N GLN A 13 -16.85 5.47 11.83
CA GLN A 13 -17.67 6.08 12.86
C GLN A 13 -18.85 6.87 12.28
N LYS A 14 -18.63 7.61 11.18
CA LYS A 14 -19.72 8.33 10.51
C LYS A 14 -20.71 7.37 9.85
N LEU A 15 -20.22 6.36 9.13
CA LEU A 15 -21.07 5.38 8.44
C LEU A 15 -21.90 4.53 9.41
N ASP A 16 -21.31 4.11 10.54
CA ASP A 16 -22.03 3.34 11.57
C ASP A 16 -23.09 4.18 12.28
N LYS A 17 -22.82 5.48 12.52
CA LYS A 17 -23.83 6.41 13.04
C LYS A 17 -24.99 6.59 12.07
N LEU A 18 -24.71 6.73 10.78
CA LEU A 18 -25.74 6.90 9.74
C LEU A 18 -26.58 5.63 9.53
N SER A 19 -25.96 4.45 9.62
CA SER A 19 -26.65 3.16 9.41
C SER A 19 -27.29 2.59 10.69
N GLN A 20 -27.22 3.31 11.82
CA GLN A 20 -27.59 2.82 13.15
C GLN A 20 -26.91 1.47 13.48
N GLY A 21 -25.70 1.24 12.96
CA GLY A 21 -24.94 0.01 13.14
C GLY A 21 -25.46 -1.22 12.37
N ARG A 22 -26.50 -1.09 11.55
CA ARG A 22 -27.19 -2.21 10.90
C ARG A 22 -26.35 -2.90 9.80
N HIS A 23 -25.42 -2.17 9.18
CA HIS A 23 -24.58 -2.65 8.07
C HIS A 23 -23.07 -2.55 8.38
N HIS A 24 -22.64 -3.00 9.56
CA HIS A 24 -21.26 -2.81 10.03
C HIS A 24 -20.18 -3.35 9.06
N MET A 25 -20.35 -4.55 8.51
CA MET A 25 -19.36 -5.13 7.59
C MET A 25 -19.25 -4.34 6.27
N ALA A 26 -20.37 -3.89 5.72
CA ALA A 26 -20.38 -3.06 4.51
C ALA A 26 -19.75 -1.69 4.79
N ASN A 27 -20.06 -1.09 5.94
CA ASN A 27 -19.45 0.16 6.39
C ASN A 27 -17.94 0.04 6.57
N GLN A 28 -17.47 -1.07 7.15
CA GLN A 28 -16.05 -1.37 7.27
C GLN A 28 -15.37 -1.50 5.91
N ALA A 29 -15.95 -2.24 4.98
CA ALA A 29 -15.40 -2.41 3.64
C ALA A 29 -15.33 -1.08 2.88
N LEU A 30 -16.39 -0.25 2.97
CA LEU A 30 -16.42 1.09 2.37
C LEU A 30 -15.40 2.03 3.00
N ALA A 31 -15.29 2.05 4.33
CA ALA A 31 -14.32 2.86 5.04
C ALA A 31 -12.88 2.48 4.68
N ALA A 32 -12.59 1.17 4.64
CA ALA A 32 -11.27 0.63 4.32
C ALA A 32 -10.88 0.90 2.86
N SER A 33 -11.81 0.69 1.93
CA SER A 33 -11.60 0.98 0.51
C SER A 33 -11.33 2.47 0.29
N SER A 34 -12.14 3.34 0.91
CA SER A 34 -11.97 4.79 0.81
C SER A 34 -10.64 5.26 1.41
N ALA A 35 -10.24 4.69 2.55
CA ALA A 35 -8.91 4.96 3.13
C ALA A 35 -7.78 4.58 2.15
N GLY A 36 -7.88 3.43 1.47
CA GLY A 36 -6.92 3.02 0.45
C GLY A 36 -6.86 3.95 -0.76
N LEU A 37 -8.01 4.49 -1.19
CA LEU A 37 -8.05 5.51 -2.25
C LEU A 37 -7.39 6.81 -1.80
N ILE A 38 -7.66 7.28 -0.58
CA ILE A 38 -7.01 8.48 -0.04
C ILE A 38 -5.49 8.30 0.05
N GLU A 39 -5.01 7.14 0.48
CA GLU A 39 -3.57 6.84 0.48
C GLU A 39 -2.96 6.89 -0.92
N SER A 40 -3.69 6.44 -1.93
CA SER A 40 -3.20 6.44 -3.32
C SER A 40 -2.98 7.85 -3.89
N ILE A 41 -3.55 8.90 -3.27
CA ILE A 41 -3.27 10.30 -3.63
C ILE A 41 -1.78 10.63 -3.41
N LEU A 42 -1.11 9.93 -2.49
CA LEU A 42 0.33 10.07 -2.25
C LEU A 42 1.22 9.34 -3.27
N CYS A 43 0.64 8.76 -4.33
CA CYS A 43 1.37 8.15 -5.45
C CYS A 43 2.53 9.00 -6.00
N PRO A 44 2.44 10.34 -6.13
CA PRO A 44 3.56 11.17 -6.58
C PRO A 44 4.82 11.03 -5.72
N PHE A 45 4.66 10.93 -4.39
CA PHE A 45 5.78 10.75 -3.47
C PHE A 45 6.40 9.37 -3.61
N GLU A 46 5.56 8.32 -3.67
CA GLU A 46 6.04 6.96 -3.92
C GLU A 46 6.82 6.87 -5.24
N ARG A 47 6.31 7.51 -6.29
CA ARG A 47 6.95 7.49 -7.59
C ARG A 47 8.32 8.18 -7.55
N ILE A 48 8.43 9.34 -6.91
CA ILE A 48 9.71 10.05 -6.78
C ILE A 48 10.73 9.18 -6.03
N GLN A 49 10.30 8.49 -4.96
CA GLN A 49 11.15 7.53 -4.23
C GLN A 49 11.63 6.39 -5.13
N VAL A 50 10.73 5.77 -5.91
CA VAL A 50 11.09 4.69 -6.84
C VAL A 50 12.11 5.15 -7.88
N LEU A 51 11.94 6.36 -8.43
CA LEU A 51 12.87 6.90 -9.41
C LEU A 51 14.24 7.23 -8.82
N LEU A 52 14.30 7.74 -7.60
CA LEU A 52 15.55 8.02 -6.89
C LEU A 52 16.28 6.76 -6.45
N GLN A 53 15.55 5.67 -6.15
CA GLN A 53 16.13 4.38 -5.77
C GLN A 53 16.59 3.55 -6.99
N ASP A 54 16.18 3.93 -8.21
CA ASP A 54 16.61 3.23 -9.41
C ASP A 54 18.02 3.69 -9.82
N ARG A 55 18.96 2.74 -9.79
CA ARG A 55 20.36 2.97 -10.16
C ARG A 55 20.51 3.56 -11.56
N ALA A 56 19.62 3.23 -12.49
CA ALA A 56 19.65 3.77 -13.85
C ALA A 56 19.46 5.30 -13.90
N ASN A 57 18.88 5.89 -12.86
CA ASN A 57 18.57 7.31 -12.79
C ASN A 57 19.53 8.11 -11.88
N HIS A 58 20.49 7.47 -11.20
CA HIS A 58 21.39 8.16 -10.25
C HIS A 58 22.25 9.25 -10.91
N SER A 59 22.58 9.13 -12.20
CA SER A 59 23.30 10.17 -12.94
C SER A 59 22.40 11.35 -13.36
N ARG A 60 21.08 11.14 -13.39
CA ARG A 60 20.09 12.09 -13.91
C ARG A 60 19.28 12.78 -12.82
N LEU A 61 19.12 12.14 -11.66
CA LEU A 61 18.28 12.58 -10.55
C LEU A 61 19.13 12.75 -9.29
N ARG A 62 19.10 13.94 -8.70
CA ARG A 62 19.92 14.28 -7.51
C ARG A 62 19.14 14.21 -6.20
N ASN A 63 17.92 14.74 -6.19
CA ASN A 63 17.09 14.85 -4.99
C ASN A 63 15.60 14.92 -5.34
N THR A 64 14.74 14.82 -4.33
CA THR A 64 13.27 14.82 -4.47
C THR A 64 12.73 16.02 -5.24
N LEU A 65 13.19 17.23 -4.92
CA LEU A 65 12.73 18.46 -5.57
C LEU A 65 13.14 18.51 -7.03
N HIS A 66 14.40 18.16 -7.32
CA HIS A 66 14.92 18.07 -8.67
C HIS A 66 14.12 17.05 -9.49
N THR A 67 13.86 15.87 -8.94
CA THR A 67 13.04 14.83 -9.61
C THR A 67 11.63 15.32 -9.87
N ALA A 68 10.99 16.00 -8.92
CA ALA A 68 9.68 16.62 -9.15
C ALA A 68 9.73 17.62 -10.31
N LEU A 69 10.70 18.54 -10.32
CA LEU A 69 10.84 19.51 -11.41
C LEU A 69 11.09 18.86 -12.78
N VAL A 70 11.85 17.77 -12.83
CA VAL A 70 12.04 16.97 -14.05
C VAL A 70 10.72 16.33 -14.50
N LEU A 71 9.96 15.72 -13.59
CA LEU A 71 8.66 15.12 -13.91
C LEU A 71 7.65 16.15 -14.41
N ARG A 72 7.70 17.40 -13.92
CA ARG A 72 6.83 18.49 -14.37
C ARG A 72 6.89 18.70 -15.88
N ARG A 73 8.04 18.45 -16.52
CA ARG A 73 8.24 18.60 -17.97
C ARG A 73 7.40 17.63 -18.80
N PHE A 74 6.99 16.50 -18.21
CA PHE A 74 6.13 15.49 -18.85
C PHE A 74 4.65 15.67 -18.52
N GLY A 75 4.30 16.69 -17.73
CA GLY A 75 2.92 16.99 -17.31
C GLY A 75 2.50 16.32 -15.99
N VAL A 76 1.40 16.82 -15.40
CA VAL A 76 0.92 16.41 -14.07
C VAL A 76 0.51 14.94 -14.02
N LYS A 77 0.00 14.38 -15.13
CA LYS A 77 -0.37 12.96 -15.23
C LYS A 77 0.81 12.02 -15.00
N GLU A 78 2.04 12.48 -15.27
CA GLU A 78 3.23 11.66 -15.09
C GLU A 78 3.40 11.28 -13.61
N TYR A 79 3.18 12.18 -12.67
CA TYR A 79 3.29 11.88 -11.24
C TYR A 79 2.43 10.70 -10.76
N PHE A 80 1.33 10.41 -11.46
CA PHE A 80 0.36 9.36 -11.13
C PHE A 80 0.52 8.09 -11.98
N ARG A 81 1.66 7.87 -12.63
CA ARG A 81 1.93 6.62 -13.36
C ARG A 81 1.91 5.43 -12.41
N GLY A 82 1.10 4.41 -12.73
CA GLY A 82 0.89 3.24 -11.87
C GLY A 82 -0.18 3.42 -10.79
N TRP A 83 -0.86 4.58 -10.75
CA TRP A 83 -1.86 4.89 -9.72
C TRP A 83 -2.99 3.85 -9.64
N THR A 84 -3.46 3.32 -10.77
CA THR A 84 -4.53 2.30 -10.78
C THR A 84 -4.15 1.04 -10.01
N SER A 85 -2.92 0.54 -10.19
CA SER A 85 -2.40 -0.60 -9.45
C SER A 85 -2.23 -0.29 -7.96
N ILE A 86 -1.82 0.93 -7.61
CA ILE A 86 -1.70 1.39 -6.22
C ILE A 86 -3.05 1.47 -5.55
N ALA A 87 -4.00 2.14 -6.18
CA ALA A 87 -5.36 2.32 -5.68
C ALA A 87 -6.05 0.97 -5.47
N ALA A 88 -5.95 0.05 -6.43
CA ALA A 88 -6.50 -1.30 -6.31
C ALA A 88 -5.85 -2.08 -5.15
N ARG A 89 -4.51 -2.10 -5.09
CA ARG A 89 -3.77 -2.78 -4.03
C ARG A 89 -4.13 -2.24 -2.65
N ASN A 90 -4.10 -0.93 -2.47
CA ASN A 90 -4.32 -0.31 -1.17
C ASN A 90 -5.78 -0.47 -0.73
N SER A 91 -6.75 -0.28 -1.64
CA SER A 91 -8.17 -0.45 -1.29
C SER A 91 -8.48 -1.90 -0.89
N LEU A 92 -8.10 -2.88 -1.71
CA LEU A 92 -8.34 -4.29 -1.43
C LEU A 92 -7.54 -4.77 -0.22
N GLY A 93 -6.26 -4.38 -0.13
CA GLY A 93 -5.39 -4.72 0.99
C GLY A 93 -5.92 -4.19 2.32
N ASN A 94 -6.43 -2.96 2.34
CA ASN A 94 -7.01 -2.37 3.54
C ASN A 94 -8.31 -3.07 3.94
N VAL A 95 -9.19 -3.41 2.98
CA VAL A 95 -10.41 -4.19 3.28
C VAL A 95 -10.06 -5.52 3.92
N ILE A 96 -9.12 -6.26 3.33
CA ILE A 96 -8.67 -7.55 3.87
C ILE A 96 -8.08 -7.34 5.26
N TYR A 97 -7.16 -6.38 5.42
CA TYR A 97 -6.51 -6.09 6.70
C TYR A 97 -7.53 -5.79 7.82
N PHE A 98 -8.47 -4.87 7.59
CA PHE A 98 -9.46 -4.48 8.61
C PHE A 98 -10.53 -5.55 8.83
N THR A 99 -10.82 -6.38 7.83
CA THR A 99 -11.74 -7.53 8.01
C THR A 99 -11.10 -8.59 8.92
N PHE A 100 -9.82 -8.91 8.70
CA PHE A 100 -9.10 -9.91 9.51
C PHE A 100 -8.73 -9.41 10.91
N THR A 101 -8.49 -8.12 11.07
CA THR A 101 -8.10 -7.53 12.37
C THR A 101 -9.29 -7.04 13.21
N GLY A 102 -10.52 -7.16 12.70
CA GLY A 102 -11.74 -6.74 13.39
C GLY A 102 -11.84 -5.22 13.55
N ARG A 103 -12.67 -4.74 14.50
CA ARG A 103 -12.91 -3.31 14.75
C ARG A 103 -11.60 -2.52 14.94
N GLY A 104 -11.12 -1.89 13.87
CA GLY A 104 -10.01 -0.94 13.85
C GLY A 104 -8.62 -1.48 14.19
N GLY A 105 -8.38 -2.79 14.16
CA GLY A 105 -7.10 -3.38 14.56
C GLY A 105 -6.79 -3.36 16.06
N VAL A 106 -7.56 -2.60 16.86
CA VAL A 106 -7.39 -2.44 18.32
C VAL A 106 -7.73 -3.73 19.09
N SER A 107 -8.74 -4.46 18.61
CA SER A 107 -9.31 -5.58 19.38
C SER A 107 -8.35 -6.77 19.49
N VAL A 108 -7.44 -6.92 18.52
CA VAL A 108 -6.53 -8.07 18.35
C VAL A 108 -5.12 -7.77 18.90
N GLN A 109 -4.74 -6.50 19.01
CA GLN A 109 -3.39 -6.06 19.36
C GLN A 109 -3.31 -5.48 20.78
N LYS A 110 -3.80 -6.23 21.77
CA LYS A 110 -3.78 -5.81 23.19
C LYS A 110 -2.37 -5.78 23.80
N SER A 111 -1.41 -6.50 23.22
CA SER A 111 -0.02 -6.55 23.69
C SER A 111 0.96 -6.42 22.53
N VAL A 112 2.17 -5.93 22.82
CA VAL A 112 3.24 -5.77 21.82
C VAL A 112 3.56 -7.09 21.08
N PRO A 113 3.71 -8.24 21.76
CA PRO A 113 3.96 -9.51 21.06
C PRO A 113 2.81 -9.94 20.16
N SER A 114 1.54 -9.71 20.57
CA SER A 114 0.40 -10.05 19.71
C SER A 114 0.32 -9.11 18.52
N GLY A 115 0.54 -7.81 18.72
CA GLY A 115 0.66 -6.81 17.65
C GLY A 115 1.71 -7.17 16.60
N LEU A 116 2.90 -7.59 17.05
CA LEU A 116 3.96 -8.06 16.17
C LEU A 116 3.54 -9.30 15.38
N PHE A 117 3.02 -10.33 16.05
CA PHE A 117 2.66 -11.60 15.43
C PHE A 117 1.60 -11.40 14.33
N TYR A 118 0.50 -10.72 14.66
CA TYR A 118 -0.56 -10.44 13.68
C TYR A 118 -0.07 -9.53 12.56
N GLY A 119 0.75 -8.53 12.87
CA GLY A 119 1.36 -7.65 11.87
C GLY A 119 2.23 -8.42 10.88
N VAL A 120 3.11 -9.30 11.38
CA VAL A 120 3.98 -10.15 10.55
C VAL A 120 3.15 -11.10 9.68
N LEU A 121 2.18 -11.82 10.28
CA LEU A 121 1.36 -12.80 9.57
C LEU A 121 0.54 -12.16 8.45
N VAL A 122 -0.24 -11.13 8.78
CA VAL A 122 -1.08 -10.43 7.80
C VAL A 122 -0.22 -9.74 6.75
N GLY A 123 0.90 -9.13 7.16
CA GLY A 123 1.84 -8.49 6.24
C GLY A 123 2.44 -9.44 5.22
N GLY A 124 2.84 -10.64 5.64
CA GLY A 124 3.35 -11.68 4.76
C GLY A 124 2.31 -12.15 3.75
N ILE A 125 1.10 -12.46 4.22
CA ILE A 125 -0.02 -12.89 3.37
C ILE A 125 -0.36 -11.81 2.33
N LEU A 126 -0.51 -10.56 2.76
CA LEU A 126 -0.81 -9.45 1.86
C LEU A 126 0.34 -9.20 0.87
N GLY A 127 1.59 -9.32 1.31
CA GLY A 127 2.77 -9.18 0.45
C GLY A 127 2.80 -10.23 -0.67
N VAL A 128 2.48 -11.49 -0.36
CA VAL A 128 2.38 -12.55 -1.37
C VAL A 128 1.16 -12.36 -2.27
N LEU A 129 -0.02 -12.14 -1.68
CA LEU A 129 -1.29 -12.00 -2.39
C LEU A 129 -1.27 -10.83 -3.40
N PHE A 130 -0.70 -9.70 -3.00
CA PHE A 130 -0.65 -8.48 -3.81
C PHE A 130 0.64 -8.30 -4.62
N TYR A 131 1.50 -9.33 -4.67
CA TYR A 131 2.70 -9.32 -5.51
C TYR A 131 2.44 -8.90 -6.98
N PRO A 132 1.39 -9.38 -7.67
CA PRO A 132 1.12 -8.98 -9.05
C PRO A 132 0.90 -7.46 -9.22
N PHE A 133 0.20 -6.83 -8.27
CA PHE A 133 -0.04 -5.39 -8.29
C PHE A 133 1.24 -4.59 -8.01
N ASP A 134 2.08 -5.08 -7.09
CA ASP A 134 3.38 -4.47 -6.81
C ASP A 134 4.34 -4.56 -7.98
N LEU A 135 4.34 -5.69 -8.67
CA LEU A 135 5.15 -5.90 -9.87
C LEU A 135 4.82 -4.86 -10.94
N VAL A 136 3.51 -4.68 -11.22
CA VAL A 136 3.03 -3.68 -12.18
C VAL A 136 3.35 -2.27 -11.72
N ARG A 137 3.11 -1.94 -10.44
CA ARG A 137 3.41 -0.63 -9.86
C ARG A 137 4.88 -0.27 -10.03
N ILE A 138 5.79 -1.13 -9.58
CA ILE A 138 7.24 -0.89 -9.65
C ILE A 138 7.68 -0.77 -11.11
N ARG A 139 7.18 -1.64 -12.00
CA ARG A 139 7.56 -1.58 -13.41
C ARG A 139 7.09 -0.28 -14.07
N THR A 140 5.84 0.14 -13.83
CA THR A 140 5.29 1.36 -14.42
C THR A 140 5.97 2.62 -13.87
N GLN A 141 6.28 2.67 -12.56
CA GLN A 141 6.88 3.85 -11.92
C GLN A 141 8.35 4.09 -12.27
N LYS A 142 9.08 3.06 -12.72
CA LYS A 142 10.50 3.18 -13.13
C LYS A 142 10.69 3.99 -14.42
N PHE A 143 9.68 4.06 -15.28
CA PHE A 143 9.79 4.77 -16.56
C PHE A 143 9.44 6.25 -16.42
N MET A 144 10.25 7.12 -17.05
CA MET A 144 9.99 8.55 -17.18
C MET A 144 9.59 8.89 -18.61
N GLY A 145 8.40 9.47 -18.78
CA GLY A 145 7.85 9.82 -20.08
C GLY A 145 7.41 8.60 -20.90
N GLY A 146 7.02 8.84 -22.16
CA GLY A 146 6.53 7.80 -23.06
C GLY A 146 5.11 7.32 -22.78
N ARG A 147 4.67 6.28 -23.50
CA ARG A 147 3.30 5.76 -23.44
C ARG A 147 2.94 5.21 -22.05
N PHE A 148 1.69 5.42 -21.65
CA PHE A 148 1.11 4.80 -20.46
C PHE A 148 0.60 3.42 -20.85
N TYR A 149 1.20 2.38 -20.28
CA TYR A 149 0.71 1.02 -20.46
C TYR A 149 -0.32 0.69 -19.40
N GLY A 150 -1.37 -0.02 -19.81
CA GLY A 150 -2.37 -0.53 -18.87
C GLY A 150 -1.73 -1.52 -17.88
N PRO A 151 -2.34 -1.67 -16.68
CA PRO A 151 -1.79 -2.55 -15.65
C PRO A 151 -1.72 -4.01 -16.09
N PHE A 152 -2.75 -4.49 -16.80
CA PHE A 152 -2.81 -5.86 -17.32
C PHE A 152 -1.76 -6.12 -18.40
N SER A 153 -1.63 -5.21 -19.37
CA SER A 153 -0.61 -5.32 -20.42
C SER A 153 0.81 -5.30 -19.84
N THR A 154 1.05 -4.48 -18.82
CA THR A 154 2.33 -4.44 -18.11
C THR A 154 2.60 -5.74 -17.37
N PHE A 155 1.59 -6.31 -16.70
CA PHE A 155 1.71 -7.58 -16.00
C PHE A 155 2.10 -8.70 -16.97
N ILE A 156 1.35 -8.89 -18.05
CA ILE A 156 1.62 -9.91 -19.07
C ILE A 156 3.03 -9.76 -19.64
N TYR A 157 3.42 -8.52 -19.98
CA TYR A 157 4.75 -8.23 -20.51
C TYR A 157 5.86 -8.68 -19.54
N VAL A 158 5.75 -8.33 -18.26
CA VAL A 158 6.77 -8.69 -17.26
C VAL A 158 6.74 -10.19 -16.97
N TRP A 159 5.55 -10.77 -16.88
CA TRP A 159 5.36 -12.19 -16.59
C TRP A 159 6.06 -13.06 -17.64
N ASN A 160 5.85 -12.77 -18.92
CA ASN A 160 6.43 -13.51 -20.04
C ASN A 160 7.91 -13.23 -20.26
N LYS A 161 8.43 -12.11 -19.76
CA LYS A 161 9.84 -11.71 -19.96
C LYS A 161 10.82 -12.40 -19.02
N HIS A 162 10.35 -12.90 -17.88
CA HIS A 162 11.21 -13.44 -16.82
C HIS A 162 10.82 -14.88 -16.47
N ALA A 163 11.81 -15.68 -16.08
CA ALA A 163 11.60 -17.06 -15.65
C ALA A 163 10.79 -17.14 -14.35
N LEU A 164 10.09 -18.26 -14.15
CA LEU A 164 9.25 -18.49 -12.97
C LEU A 164 10.02 -18.33 -11.64
N ALA A 165 11.30 -18.74 -11.60
CA ALA A 165 12.16 -18.58 -10.43
C ALA A 165 12.32 -17.11 -10.00
N VAL A 166 12.35 -16.17 -10.95
CA VAL A 166 12.42 -14.73 -10.67
C VAL A 166 11.13 -14.25 -10.01
N HIS A 167 9.97 -14.73 -10.49
CA HIS A 167 8.67 -14.40 -9.90
C HIS A 167 8.51 -15.03 -8.52
N GLY A 168 8.98 -16.27 -8.33
CA GLY A 168 9.00 -16.93 -7.03
C GLY A 168 9.83 -16.16 -6.00
N MET A 169 11.05 -15.77 -6.36
CA MET A 169 11.91 -14.94 -5.51
C MET A 169 11.28 -13.55 -5.25
N GLY A 170 10.72 -12.91 -6.29
CA GLY A 170 10.04 -11.63 -6.16
C GLY A 170 8.86 -11.68 -5.19
N CYS A 171 8.05 -12.74 -5.28
CA CYS A 171 6.92 -13.00 -4.38
C CYS A 171 7.38 -13.20 -2.94
N PHE A 172 8.40 -14.05 -2.72
CA PHE A 172 8.98 -14.29 -1.40
C PHE A 172 9.52 -12.99 -0.76
N LEU A 173 10.30 -12.22 -1.52
CA LEU A 173 10.83 -10.94 -1.05
C LEU A 173 9.73 -9.91 -0.76
N ASN A 174 8.64 -9.92 -1.55
CA ASN A 174 7.51 -9.04 -1.29
C ASN A 174 6.75 -9.44 -0.02
N GLY A 175 6.60 -10.75 0.23
CA GLY A 175 6.10 -11.30 1.48
C GLY A 175 6.96 -10.87 2.68
N LEU A 176 8.27 -11.08 2.60
CA LEU A 176 9.22 -10.71 3.66
C LEU A 176 9.19 -9.20 3.96
N ARG A 177 9.15 -8.37 2.92
CA ARG A 177 8.97 -6.92 3.06
C ARG A 177 7.65 -6.60 3.78
N GLY A 178 6.57 -7.27 3.40
CA GLY A 178 5.27 -7.14 4.03
C GLY A 178 5.30 -7.48 5.52
N MET A 179 5.93 -8.60 5.89
CA MET A 179 6.13 -9.05 7.27
C MET A 179 6.84 -7.98 8.11
N LEU A 180 7.96 -7.45 7.62
CA LEU A 180 8.73 -6.43 8.32
C LEU A 180 7.92 -5.13 8.47
N SER A 181 7.31 -4.66 7.38
CA SER A 181 6.56 -3.41 7.38
C SER A 181 5.35 -3.46 8.32
N TRP A 182 4.52 -4.50 8.21
CA TRP A 182 3.31 -4.62 9.02
C TRP A 182 3.58 -5.10 10.44
N GLY A 183 4.65 -5.87 10.67
CA GLY A 183 5.12 -6.23 12.00
C GLY A 183 5.54 -4.99 12.82
N MET A 184 6.30 -4.07 12.20
CA MET A 184 6.64 -2.80 12.84
C MET A 184 5.40 -1.97 13.17
N VAL A 185 4.44 -1.89 12.24
CA VAL A 185 3.19 -1.14 12.44
C VAL A 185 2.35 -1.74 13.56
N GLY A 186 2.17 -3.07 13.58
CA GLY A 186 1.39 -3.76 14.61
C GLY A 186 2.01 -3.60 16.00
N THR A 187 3.34 -3.70 16.10
CA THR A 187 4.06 -3.42 17.35
C THR A 187 3.89 -1.98 17.81
N ALA A 188 4.08 -1.01 16.92
CA ALA A 188 3.93 0.41 17.26
C ALA A 188 2.51 0.74 17.73
N TYR A 189 1.50 0.19 17.04
CA TYR A 189 0.10 0.39 17.39
C TYR A 189 -0.24 -0.21 18.76
N ALA A 190 0.19 -1.45 19.03
CA ALA A 190 0.01 -2.10 20.32
C ALA A 190 0.73 -1.37 21.47
N PHE A 191 1.94 -0.86 21.20
CA PHE A 191 2.72 -0.11 22.19
C PHE A 191 2.07 1.23 22.56
N ILE A 192 1.57 1.96 21.56
CA ILE A 192 0.87 3.23 21.80
C ILE A 192 -0.46 2.96 22.49
N GLY A 193 -1.19 1.94 22.05
CA GLY A 193 -2.49 1.58 22.62
C GLY A 193 -2.41 1.21 24.11
N SER A 194 -1.37 0.49 24.52
CA SER A 194 -1.18 0.09 25.93
C SER A 194 -0.78 1.25 26.86
N ARG A 195 -0.35 2.39 26.32
CA ARG A 195 0.07 3.58 27.09
C ARG A 195 -0.96 4.70 27.10
N ILE A 196 -1.78 4.82 26.05
CA ILE A 196 -2.75 5.92 25.91
C ILE A 196 -4.16 5.52 26.37
N PHE A 197 -4.53 4.24 26.33
CA PHE A 197 -5.87 3.75 26.71
C PHE A 197 -5.90 3.00 28.06
N GLN A 198 -4.95 3.31 28.96
CA GLN A 198 -5.06 3.02 30.40
C GLN A 198 -5.79 4.16 31.09
#